data_AF-A0A820NSK0-F1
#
_entry.id   AF-A0A820NSK0-F1
#
_cell.length_a   1.000
_cell.length_b   1.000
_cell.length_c   1.000
_cell.angle_alpha   90.00
_cell.angle_beta   90.00
_cell.angle_gamma   90.00
#
_symmetry.space_group_name_H-M   'P 1'
#
loop_
_entity.id
_entity.type
_entity.pdbx_description
1 polymer ?
#
loop_
_entity_poly.entity_id
_entity_poly.type
_entity_poly.pdbx_seq_one_letter_code
_entity_poly.pdbx_strand_id
1 'polypeptide(L)'
;MIASAEMDDWFNINGKGLGEYSGWYICDGRNGTPDLRGRFLVGRDVFNSDASYSNIGNKGGLDKVVLTVDEMPSHFHTFQAQTSASGEHSHNYNDITYADGCDVIVPTYRGIASGRANNKACQIGRTTQQTSAHSHSISGSTGNIGGSKPQENRPPYY
;
A
#
# COMPACT_ATOMS: atom_id res chain seq x y z
N MET A 1 23.95 -18.04 -32.12
CA MET A 1 25.24 -17.57 -31.59
C MET A 1 25.67 -18.57 -30.53
N ILE A 2 26.66 -19.42 -30.83
CA ILE A 2 27.20 -20.38 -29.86
C ILE A 2 28.26 -19.62 -29.06
N ALA A 3 27.95 -19.32 -27.81
CA ALA A 3 28.85 -18.68 -26.88
C ALA A 3 29.09 -19.66 -25.71
N SER A 4 29.81 -20.74 -26.01
CA SER A 4 30.29 -21.69 -25.00
C SER A 4 31.80 -21.52 -24.85
N ALA A 5 32.28 -21.49 -23.62
CA ALA A 5 33.71 -21.45 -23.28
C ALA A 5 34.34 -22.86 -23.20
N GLU A 6 33.56 -23.89 -23.55
CA GLU A 6 34.01 -25.28 -23.57
C GLU A 6 34.62 -25.62 -24.93
N MET A 7 35.55 -26.57 -24.92
CA MET A 7 36.13 -27.10 -26.16
C MET A 7 35.02 -27.82 -26.93
N ASP A 8 34.67 -27.27 -28.08
CA ASP A 8 33.73 -27.86 -29.04
C ASP A 8 34.48 -28.16 -30.34
N ASP A 9 33.87 -28.91 -31.25
CA ASP A 9 34.51 -29.37 -32.48
C ASP A 9 35.02 -28.21 -33.36
N TRP A 10 34.50 -27.00 -33.15
CA TRP A 10 34.80 -25.80 -33.95
C TRP A 10 35.75 -24.81 -33.28
N PHE A 11 35.86 -24.78 -31.95
CA PHE A 11 36.65 -23.79 -31.21
C PHE A 11 37.36 -24.43 -30.01
N ASN A 12 38.63 -24.07 -29.81
CA ASN A 12 39.37 -24.52 -28.64
C ASN A 12 39.00 -23.72 -27.37
N ILE A 13 39.56 -24.14 -26.23
CA ILE A 13 39.32 -23.51 -24.92
C ILE A 13 39.68 -22.02 -24.85
N ASN A 14 40.55 -21.54 -25.74
CA ASN A 14 40.94 -20.13 -25.83
C ASN A 14 40.03 -19.33 -26.78
N GLY A 15 38.94 -19.92 -27.27
CA GLY A 15 37.99 -19.30 -28.19
C GLY A 15 38.52 -19.14 -29.62
N LYS A 16 39.63 -19.81 -29.98
CA LYS A 16 40.19 -19.80 -31.34
C LYS A 16 39.53 -20.86 -32.20
N GLY A 17 39.11 -20.48 -33.41
CA GLY A 17 38.50 -21.41 -34.36
C GLY A 17 39.49 -22.46 -34.87
N LEU A 18 38.98 -23.67 -35.09
CA LEU A 18 39.69 -24.84 -35.58
C LEU A 18 39.20 -25.19 -37.00
N GLY A 19 40.03 -25.88 -37.79
CA GLY A 19 39.66 -26.33 -39.14
C GLY A 19 39.24 -25.17 -40.06
N GLU A 20 38.02 -25.27 -40.60
CA GLU A 20 37.44 -24.24 -41.48
C GLU A 20 37.21 -22.88 -40.79
N TYR A 21 37.18 -22.85 -39.45
CA TYR A 21 37.04 -21.63 -38.65
C TYR A 21 38.38 -21.02 -38.24
N SER A 22 39.51 -21.52 -38.76
CA SER A 22 40.82 -20.91 -38.50
C SER A 22 40.83 -19.42 -38.88
N GLY A 23 41.31 -18.57 -37.98
CA GLY A 23 41.28 -17.11 -38.11
C GLY A 23 40.06 -16.45 -37.45
N TRP A 24 39.03 -17.21 -37.06
CA TRP A 24 37.90 -16.71 -36.28
C TRP A 24 38.12 -16.82 -34.77
N TYR A 25 37.45 -15.93 -34.04
CA TYR A 25 37.47 -15.89 -32.59
C TYR A 25 36.05 -15.73 -32.04
N ILE A 26 35.74 -16.45 -30.96
CA ILE A 26 34.50 -16.25 -30.21
C ILE A 26 34.53 -14.86 -29.56
N CYS A 27 33.37 -14.21 -29.54
CA CYS A 27 33.14 -12.93 -28.86
C CYS A 27 32.93 -13.12 -27.35
N ASP A 28 34.00 -13.47 -26.65
CA ASP A 28 34.03 -13.71 -25.20
C ASP A 28 34.96 -12.77 -24.44
N GLY A 29 35.45 -11.71 -25.09
CA GLY A 29 36.37 -10.72 -24.51
C GLY A 29 37.85 -11.08 -24.64
N ARG A 30 38.19 -12.29 -25.13
CA ARG A 30 39.58 -12.72 -25.33
C ARG A 30 40.03 -12.41 -26.75
N ASN A 31 41.35 -12.37 -26.96
CA ASN A 31 41.95 -12.14 -28.29
C ASN A 31 41.48 -10.86 -29.00
N GLY A 32 41.05 -9.84 -28.25
CA GLY A 32 40.59 -8.56 -28.81
C GLY A 32 39.14 -8.56 -29.31
N THR A 33 38.37 -9.64 -29.13
CA THR A 33 36.95 -9.66 -29.45
C THR A 33 36.11 -8.96 -28.37
N PRO A 34 34.92 -8.43 -28.70
CA PRO A 34 33.96 -8.01 -27.69
C PRO A 34 33.46 -9.20 -26.86
N ASP A 35 33.05 -8.97 -25.61
CA ASP A 35 32.36 -10.00 -24.81
C ASP A 35 30.84 -9.85 -24.96
N LEU A 36 30.24 -10.73 -25.77
CA LEU A 36 28.82 -10.73 -26.11
C LEU A 36 28.01 -11.79 -25.34
N ARG A 37 28.65 -12.53 -24.44
CA ARG A 37 27.97 -13.58 -23.66
C ARG A 37 26.91 -12.96 -22.76
N GLY A 38 25.68 -13.48 -22.84
CA GLY A 38 24.56 -12.99 -22.03
C GLY A 38 24.13 -11.55 -22.36
N ARG A 39 24.50 -11.02 -23.53
CA ARG A 39 24.14 -9.65 -23.94
C ARG A 39 23.22 -9.66 -25.15
N PHE A 40 22.28 -8.72 -25.16
CA PHE A 40 21.54 -8.37 -26.36
C PHE A 40 22.37 -7.40 -27.21
N LEU A 41 22.36 -7.56 -28.53
CA LEU A 41 23.07 -6.66 -29.45
C LEU A 41 22.20 -5.45 -29.78
N VAL A 42 22.74 -4.25 -29.61
CA VAL A 42 22.10 -3.02 -30.07
C VAL A 42 22.89 -2.41 -31.22
N GLY A 43 22.18 -1.94 -32.24
CA GLY A 43 22.79 -1.25 -33.36
C GLY A 43 23.38 0.07 -32.91
N ARG A 44 24.63 0.35 -33.31
CA ARG A 44 25.23 1.66 -33.11
C ARG A 44 24.37 2.72 -33.81
N ASP A 45 23.99 3.74 -33.07
CA ASP A 45 23.17 4.83 -33.55
C ASP A 45 23.82 6.17 -33.18
N VAL A 46 24.49 6.77 -34.17
CA VAL A 46 25.17 8.07 -34.02
C VAL A 46 24.23 9.26 -34.20
N PHE A 47 22.99 9.01 -34.62
CA PHE A 47 21.98 10.03 -34.82
C PHE A 47 21.00 10.10 -33.64
N ASN A 48 21.10 9.17 -32.70
CA ASN A 48 20.32 9.19 -31.47
C ASN A 48 20.69 10.38 -30.60
N SER A 49 19.69 10.99 -29.97
CA SER A 49 19.91 12.00 -28.93
C SER A 49 20.42 11.39 -27.62
N ASP A 50 20.15 10.11 -27.37
CA ASP A 50 20.74 9.35 -26.27
C ASP A 50 22.10 8.78 -26.69
N ALA A 51 23.15 9.24 -26.02
CA ALA A 51 24.53 8.80 -26.26
C ALA A 51 24.76 7.30 -25.95
N SER A 52 23.79 6.62 -25.33
CA SER A 52 23.84 5.19 -24.98
C SER A 52 24.30 4.28 -26.14
N TYR A 53 24.02 4.62 -27.40
CA TYR A 53 24.36 3.78 -28.57
C TYR A 53 25.34 4.45 -29.55
N SER A 54 25.93 5.56 -29.17
CA SER A 54 26.76 6.38 -30.07
C SER A 54 28.09 5.71 -30.47
N ASN A 55 28.66 4.91 -29.57
CA ASN A 55 29.96 4.26 -29.73
C ASN A 55 29.85 2.73 -29.71
N ILE A 56 30.76 2.07 -30.42
CA ILE A 56 30.87 0.61 -30.41
C ILE A 56 31.30 0.17 -29.01
N GLY A 57 30.58 -0.81 -28.46
CA GLY A 57 30.89 -1.41 -27.16
C GLY A 57 30.39 -0.62 -25.96
N ASN A 58 29.52 0.37 -26.18
CA ASN A 58 28.69 0.90 -25.12
C ASN A 58 27.85 -0.22 -24.51
N LYS A 59 27.80 -0.27 -23.18
CA LYS A 59 27.10 -1.31 -22.43
C LYS A 59 26.11 -0.64 -21.49
N GLY A 60 25.00 -1.31 -21.25
CA GLY A 60 24.00 -0.87 -20.29
C GLY A 60 22.94 -1.95 -20.11
N GLY A 61 21.77 -1.54 -19.63
CA GLY A 61 20.72 -2.46 -19.24
C GLY A 61 21.07 -3.23 -17.97
N LEU A 62 20.08 -3.92 -17.42
CA LEU A 62 20.20 -4.67 -16.17
C LEU A 62 19.51 -6.02 -16.34
N ASP A 63 20.11 -7.08 -15.78
CA ASP A 63 19.48 -8.41 -15.76
C ASP A 63 18.24 -8.41 -14.85
N LYS A 64 18.31 -7.63 -13.77
CA LYS A 64 17.22 -7.44 -12.80
C LYS A 64 17.22 -6.01 -12.28
N VAL A 65 16.03 -5.46 -12.07
CA VAL A 65 15.82 -4.14 -11.46
C VAL A 65 14.91 -4.29 -10.25
N VAL A 66 15.30 -3.66 -9.15
CA VAL A 66 14.46 -3.50 -7.96
C VAL A 66 13.99 -2.06 -7.94
N LEU A 67 12.68 -1.85 -8.03
CA LEU A 67 12.10 -0.52 -8.05
C LEU A 67 12.19 0.15 -6.69
N THR A 68 12.58 1.42 -6.69
CA THR A 68 12.47 2.33 -5.54
C THR A 68 11.08 2.96 -5.49
N VAL A 69 10.71 3.55 -4.35
CA VAL A 69 9.44 4.28 -4.21
C VAL A 69 9.34 5.42 -5.23
N ASP A 70 10.44 6.13 -5.50
CA ASP A 70 10.45 7.23 -6.45
C ASP A 70 10.21 6.79 -7.91
N GLU A 71 10.53 5.54 -8.25
CA GLU A 71 10.31 4.96 -9.59
C GLU A 71 8.90 4.38 -9.75
N MET A 72 8.12 4.28 -8.67
CA MET A 72 6.70 3.93 -8.77
C MET A 72 5.88 5.13 -9.23
N PRO A 73 4.79 4.89 -9.99
CA PRO A 73 3.81 5.93 -10.28
C PRO A 73 3.28 6.59 -9.00
N SER A 74 3.16 7.92 -9.03
CA SER A 74 2.54 8.68 -7.94
C SER A 74 1.06 8.27 -7.78
N HIS A 75 0.68 7.79 -6.60
CA HIS A 75 -0.68 7.33 -6.29
C HIS A 75 -1.06 7.63 -4.84
N PHE A 76 -2.37 7.64 -4.57
CA PHE A 76 -2.96 7.76 -3.23
C PHE A 76 -4.14 6.79 -3.08
N HIS A 77 -4.54 6.52 -1.84
CA HIS A 77 -5.68 5.67 -1.53
C HIS A 77 -6.79 6.50 -0.90
N THR A 78 -8.04 6.05 -1.10
CA THR A 78 -9.20 6.55 -0.36
C THR A 78 -9.64 5.48 0.64
N PHE A 79 -10.22 5.90 1.77
CA PHE A 79 -10.75 4.98 2.75
C PHE A 79 -12.08 5.46 3.32
N GLN A 80 -12.85 4.51 3.83
CA GLN A 80 -14.07 4.72 4.59
C GLN A 80 -14.08 3.79 5.80
N ALA A 81 -14.54 4.31 6.94
CA ALA A 81 -14.72 3.58 8.19
C ALA A 81 -16.02 4.03 8.87
N GLN A 82 -16.52 3.19 9.76
CA GLN A 82 -17.67 3.47 10.60
C GLN A 82 -17.27 3.32 12.07
N THR A 83 -17.71 4.23 12.93
CA THR A 83 -17.61 3.99 14.38
C THR A 83 -18.62 2.93 14.79
N SER A 84 -18.35 2.22 15.89
CA SER A 84 -19.41 1.46 16.55
C SER A 84 -20.52 2.41 17.01
N ALA A 85 -21.76 1.92 17.00
CA ALA A 85 -22.85 2.64 17.62
C ALA A 85 -22.71 2.55 19.15
N SER A 86 -22.84 3.67 19.85
CA SER A 86 -23.04 3.62 21.30
C SER A 86 -24.43 3.05 21.52
N GLY A 87 -24.53 1.92 22.22
CA GLY A 87 -25.80 1.21 22.41
C GLY A 87 -26.89 2.10 23.03
N GLU A 88 -28.14 1.81 22.68
CA GLU A 88 -29.30 2.47 23.29
C GLU A 88 -29.31 2.19 24.79
N HIS A 89 -29.51 3.23 25.60
CA HIS A 89 -29.71 3.05 27.04
C HIS A 89 -30.81 3.97 27.57
N SER A 90 -31.43 3.53 28.65
CA SER A 90 -32.43 4.28 29.41
C SER A 90 -32.06 4.30 30.89
N HIS A 91 -32.60 5.29 31.59
CA HIS A 91 -32.49 5.38 33.03
C HIS A 91 -33.85 5.10 33.66
N ASN A 92 -33.83 4.33 34.74
CA ASN A 92 -34.98 4.17 35.61
C ASN A 92 -34.89 5.19 36.75
N TYR A 93 -35.98 5.89 37.01
CA TYR A 93 -36.10 6.79 38.14
C TYR A 93 -37.49 6.66 38.76
N ASN A 94 -37.60 7.04 40.02
CA ASN A 94 -38.87 7.04 40.72
C ASN A 94 -39.41 8.47 40.75
N ASP A 95 -40.61 8.67 40.22
CA ASP A 95 -41.33 9.93 40.33
C ASP A 95 -42.36 9.85 41.47
N ILE A 96 -42.59 10.96 42.16
CA ILE A 96 -43.58 11.07 43.23
C ILE A 96 -44.73 11.91 42.69
N THR A 97 -45.90 11.28 42.55
CA THR A 97 -47.10 11.94 42.05
C THR A 97 -48.22 11.87 43.09
N TYR A 98 -49.04 12.90 43.17
CA TYR A 98 -50.22 12.89 44.04
C TYR A 98 -51.36 12.13 43.35
N ALA A 99 -51.83 11.04 43.95
CA ALA A 99 -53.00 10.30 43.48
C ALA A 99 -53.70 9.59 44.66
N ASP A 100 -55.02 9.45 44.57
CA ASP A 100 -55.83 8.81 45.61
C ASP A 100 -55.63 7.28 45.60
N GLY A 101 -55.36 6.70 46.78
CA GLY A 101 -55.35 5.24 46.97
C GLY A 101 -54.01 4.57 47.32
N CYS A 102 -52.89 5.31 47.41
CA CYS A 102 -51.60 4.77 47.87
C CYS A 102 -50.97 5.62 48.98
N ASP A 103 -50.22 4.99 49.88
CA ASP A 103 -49.60 5.62 51.06
C ASP A 103 -48.07 5.41 51.07
N VAL A 104 -47.30 6.25 50.37
CA VAL A 104 -45.84 6.30 50.53
C VAL A 104 -45.46 7.51 51.41
N ILE A 105 -44.72 7.27 52.50
CA ILE A 105 -44.19 8.34 53.36
C ILE A 105 -42.97 8.96 52.67
N VAL A 106 -43.11 10.17 52.13
CA VAL A 106 -42.01 10.93 51.53
C VAL A 106 -41.34 11.82 52.59
N PRO A 107 -40.02 11.67 52.85
CA PRO A 107 -39.30 12.53 53.79
C PRO A 107 -39.33 14.00 53.35
N THR A 108 -39.52 14.92 54.30
CA THR A 108 -39.74 16.36 54.09
C THR A 108 -38.61 17.11 53.37
N TYR A 109 -37.47 16.48 53.10
CA TYR A 109 -36.31 17.10 52.44
C TYR A 109 -36.32 17.04 50.90
N ARG A 110 -37.32 16.42 50.25
CA ARG A 110 -37.40 16.29 48.77
C ARG A 110 -38.46 17.18 48.09
N GLY A 111 -38.50 18.47 48.49
CA GLY A 111 -39.08 19.52 47.64
C GLY A 111 -40.61 19.60 47.56
N ILE A 112 -41.33 19.20 48.62
CA ILE A 112 -42.77 19.48 48.72
C ILE A 112 -42.95 20.68 49.64
N ALA A 113 -43.51 21.77 49.11
CA ALA A 113 -43.81 22.99 49.86
C ALA A 113 -44.67 22.63 51.08
N SER A 114 -44.11 22.81 52.27
CA SER A 114 -44.72 22.37 53.52
C SER A 114 -45.87 23.27 53.94
N GLY A 115 -46.98 22.63 54.29
CA GLY A 115 -48.07 23.27 55.01
C GLY A 115 -49.12 22.29 55.53
N ARG A 116 -48.70 21.29 56.34
CA ARG A 116 -49.51 20.35 57.16
C ARG A 116 -49.74 18.95 56.57
N ALA A 117 -49.53 17.96 57.45
CA ALA A 117 -49.76 16.51 57.31
C ALA A 117 -48.88 15.71 56.34
N ASN A 118 -48.68 14.43 56.63
CA ASN A 118 -48.06 13.46 55.72
C ASN A 118 -48.87 13.46 54.41
N ASN A 119 -48.29 13.99 53.34
CA ASN A 119 -48.95 14.00 52.05
C ASN A 119 -48.97 12.56 51.52
N LYS A 120 -50.17 12.01 51.30
CA LYS A 120 -50.33 10.74 50.60
C LYS A 120 -49.85 10.93 49.17
N ALA A 121 -48.85 10.17 48.75
CA ALA A 121 -48.33 10.23 47.41
C ALA A 121 -48.06 8.82 46.88
N CYS A 122 -48.13 8.67 45.57
CA CYS A 122 -47.74 7.48 44.85
C CYS A 122 -46.32 7.65 44.36
N GLN A 123 -45.45 6.69 44.68
CA GLN A 123 -44.18 6.54 43.96
C GLN A 123 -44.42 5.66 42.75
N ILE A 124 -44.14 6.19 41.56
CA ILE A 124 -44.29 5.46 40.30
C ILE A 124 -42.90 5.33 39.67
N GLY A 125 -42.52 4.10 39.31
CA GLY A 125 -41.33 3.85 38.52
C GLY A 125 -41.52 4.35 37.10
N ARG A 126 -40.61 5.19 36.60
CA ARG A 126 -40.59 5.67 35.23
C ARG A 126 -39.24 5.36 34.58
N THR A 127 -39.28 5.19 33.26
CA THR A 127 -38.10 4.94 32.44
C THR A 127 -38.00 6.07 31.42
N THR A 128 -36.83 6.68 31.29
CA THR A 128 -36.59 7.70 30.26
C THR A 128 -36.75 7.10 28.86
N GLN A 129 -37.21 7.89 27.89
CA GLN A 129 -37.22 7.45 26.50
C GLN A 129 -35.79 7.23 26.01
N GLN A 130 -35.58 6.22 25.18
CA GLN A 130 -34.30 5.94 24.55
C GLN A 130 -34.21 6.74 23.24
N THR A 131 -33.06 7.37 22.99
CA THR A 131 -32.69 7.83 21.65
C THR A 131 -32.01 6.68 20.91
N SER A 132 -32.21 6.62 19.59
CA SER A 132 -31.66 5.53 18.79
C SER A 132 -30.13 5.54 18.76
N ALA A 133 -29.53 4.35 18.81
CA ALA A 133 -28.09 4.19 18.68
C ALA A 133 -27.66 4.65 17.28
N HIS A 134 -26.61 5.47 17.20
CA HIS A 134 -26.07 5.93 15.92
C HIS A 134 -24.56 5.72 15.81
N SER A 135 -24.09 5.62 14.58
CA SER A 135 -22.68 5.56 14.21
C SER A 135 -22.28 6.79 13.41
N HIS A 136 -20.97 7.03 13.31
CA HIS A 136 -20.41 8.04 12.44
C HIS A 136 -19.66 7.41 11.27
N SER A 137 -19.86 7.98 10.09
CA SER A 137 -19.05 7.71 8.90
C SER A 137 -17.80 8.58 8.91
N ILE A 138 -16.65 7.96 8.67
CA ILE A 138 -15.36 8.64 8.51
C ILE A 138 -14.83 8.27 7.14
N SER A 139 -14.37 9.24 6.37
CA SER A 139 -13.77 9.01 5.06
C SER A 139 -12.59 9.97 4.84
N GLY A 140 -11.69 9.59 3.94
CA GLY A 140 -10.55 10.41 3.60
C GLY A 140 -9.68 9.81 2.52
N SER A 141 -8.56 10.50 2.28
CA SER A 141 -7.52 10.08 1.34
C SER A 141 -6.16 10.10 2.03
N THR A 142 -5.27 9.20 1.63
CA THR A 142 -3.85 9.29 1.99
C THR A 142 -3.17 10.42 1.19
N GLY A 143 -1.94 10.76 1.57
CA GLY A 143 -1.07 11.54 0.69
C GLY A 143 -0.68 10.76 -0.57
N ASN A 144 -0.23 11.48 -1.60
CA ASN A 144 0.39 10.87 -2.77
C ASN A 144 1.80 10.37 -2.43
N ILE A 145 2.11 9.15 -2.84
CA ILE A 145 3.43 8.53 -2.74
C ILE A 145 3.82 7.98 -4.11
N GLY A 146 5.11 8.02 -4.42
CA GLY A 146 5.65 7.70 -5.74
C GLY A 146 6.11 8.95 -6.47
N GLY A 147 7.24 8.84 -7.16
CA GLY A 147 7.89 9.95 -7.86
C GLY A 147 7.69 9.92 -9.37
N SER A 148 7.13 8.84 -9.91
CA SER A 148 6.99 8.60 -11.36
C SER A 148 8.31 8.76 -12.14
N LYS A 149 9.46 8.49 -11.50
CA LYS A 149 10.76 8.57 -12.18
C LYS A 149 10.90 7.44 -13.21
N PRO A 150 11.53 7.69 -14.36
CA PRO A 150 11.87 6.63 -15.31
C PRO A 150 12.76 5.56 -14.66
N GLN A 151 12.64 4.33 -15.14
CA GLN A 151 13.43 3.19 -14.68
C GLN A 151 14.01 2.42 -15.88
N GLU A 152 15.17 1.78 -15.67
CA GLU A 152 15.82 0.96 -16.69
C GLU A 152 15.05 -0.35 -16.89
N ASN A 153 14.72 -0.69 -18.13
CA ASN A 153 13.99 -1.93 -18.45
C ASN A 153 14.59 -2.66 -19.67
N ARG A 154 15.78 -2.25 -20.11
CA ARG A 154 16.51 -2.89 -21.19
C ARG A 154 17.30 -4.08 -20.62
N PRO A 155 17.34 -5.22 -21.33
CA PRO A 155 18.24 -6.31 -20.98
C PRO A 155 19.70 -5.83 -21.07
N PRO A 156 20.65 -6.52 -20.40
CA PRO A 156 22.07 -6.23 -20.55
C PRO A 156 22.46 -6.22 -22.03
N TYR A 157 23.06 -5.13 -22.51
CA TYR A 157 23.37 -4.96 -23.93
C TYR A 157 24.86 -4.67 -24.22
N TYR A 158 25.19 -4.77 -25.50
CA TYR A 158 26.46 -4.41 -26.14
C TYR A 158 26.22 -3.69 -27.46
#